data_AF-K2H1P3-F1
#
_entry.id   AF-K2H1P3-F1
#
_cell.length_a   1.000
_cell.length_b   1.000
_cell.length_c   1.000
_cell.angle_alpha   90.00
_cell.angle_beta   90.00
_cell.angle_gamma   90.00
#
_symmetry.space_group_name_H-M   'P 1'
#
loop_
_entity.id
_entity.type
_entity.pdbx_description
1 polymer ?
#
loop_
_entity_poly.entity_id
_entity_poly.type
_entity_poly.pdbx_seq_one_letter_code
_entity_poly.pdbx_strand_id
1 'polypeptide(L)'
;MWKEQWITFLKKRKIDIIITFIVFVLSKLFGLLPPFKMETPHNHPSYHYSKHENTFTRNMTITIDFFIPLICIILLCLKNHYISGLFNSVLSFIFNDSLNGTITQLYKIFAGRPRPFYFNGCNPSLYTCTKSFPSGHSSFSMAGLLFLSLFLYFYFKKSNIHLNSLSSVFFCGLPSFLAIIIAVTRTRDHYHHFSDILGGSILGGFVAIISFFSTYQRFYTEEEDETVDYEIINNKTVLLEEE
;
A
#
# COMPACT_ATOMS: atom_id res chain seq x y z
N MET A 1 -17.55 24.53 -8.68
CA MET A 1 -17.08 23.86 -7.46
C MET A 1 -15.96 22.86 -7.71
N TRP A 2 -16.17 21.72 -8.38
CA TRP A 2 -15.12 20.69 -8.55
C TRP A 2 -13.90 21.18 -9.35
N LYS A 3 -14.12 22.01 -10.37
CA LYS A 3 -13.06 22.60 -11.20
C LYS A 3 -12.08 23.45 -10.39
N GLU A 4 -12.58 24.23 -9.42
CA GLU A 4 -11.75 25.10 -8.59
C GLU A 4 -10.95 24.27 -7.58
N GLN A 5 -11.61 23.31 -6.92
CA GLN A 5 -10.94 22.38 -6.00
C GLN A 5 -9.83 21.58 -6.70
N TRP A 6 -10.07 21.14 -7.94
CA TRP A 6 -9.07 20.47 -8.77
C TRP A 6 -7.86 21.37 -9.10
N ILE A 7 -8.11 22.62 -9.52
CA ILE A 7 -7.02 23.57 -9.82
C ILE A 7 -6.19 23.87 -8.57
N THR A 8 -6.84 24.06 -7.42
CA THR A 8 -6.16 24.27 -6.14
C THR A 8 -5.32 23.06 -5.75
N PHE A 9 -5.89 21.85 -5.86
CA PHE A 9 -5.17 20.60 -5.62
C PHE A 9 -3.92 20.48 -6.51
N LEU A 10 -4.06 20.70 -7.82
CA LEU A 10 -2.93 20.63 -8.75
C LEU A 10 -1.83 21.64 -8.44
N LYS A 11 -2.19 22.86 -8.02
CA LYS A 11 -1.21 23.88 -7.64
C LYS A 11 -0.46 23.49 -6.37
N LYS A 12 -1.19 23.05 -5.33
CA LYS A 12 -0.59 22.69 -4.04
C LYS A 12 0.24 21.41 -4.09
N ARG A 13 -0.24 20.39 -4.81
CA ARG A 13 0.34 19.04 -4.82
C ARG A 13 1.17 18.74 -6.07
N LYS A 14 1.56 19.77 -6.84
CA LYS A 14 2.35 19.60 -8.08
C LYS A 14 3.60 18.75 -7.87
N ILE A 15 4.36 19.03 -6.83
CA ILE A 15 5.61 18.32 -6.52
C ILE A 15 5.30 16.88 -6.11
N ASP A 16 4.31 16.66 -5.24
CA ASP A 16 3.89 15.33 -4.79
C ASP A 16 3.42 14.44 -5.96
N ILE A 17 2.67 15.01 -6.91
CA ILE A 17 2.24 14.33 -8.14
C ILE A 17 3.45 13.91 -9.00
N ILE A 18 4.42 14.81 -9.19
CA ILE A 18 5.63 14.53 -9.97
C ILE A 18 6.45 13.42 -9.31
N ILE A 19 6.66 13.50 -7.99
CA ILE A 19 7.38 12.47 -7.24
C ILE A 19 6.67 11.12 -7.35
N THR A 20 5.35 11.11 -7.17
CA THR A 20 4.53 9.90 -7.27
C THR A 20 4.67 9.26 -8.66
N PHE A 21 4.63 10.08 -9.72
CA PHE A 21 4.81 9.61 -11.09
C PHE A 21 6.21 9.03 -11.32
N ILE A 22 7.27 9.70 -10.83
CA ILE A 22 8.65 9.21 -10.94
C ILE A 22 8.79 7.85 -10.24
N VAL A 23 8.31 7.73 -9.01
CA VAL A 23 8.37 6.49 -8.23
C VAL A 23 7.55 5.39 -8.92
N PHE A 24 6.38 5.71 -9.49
CA PHE A 24 5.60 4.75 -10.28
C PHE A 24 6.40 4.22 -11.48
N VAL A 25 7.03 5.10 -12.24
CA VAL A 25 7.86 4.71 -13.40
C VAL A 25 9.04 3.84 -12.96
N LEU A 26 9.75 4.22 -11.89
CA LEU A 26 10.86 3.45 -11.33
C LEU A 26 10.42 2.03 -10.92
N SER A 27 9.27 1.88 -10.26
CA SER A 27 8.68 0.59 -9.92
C SER A 27 8.50 -0.31 -11.14
N LYS A 28 8.01 0.23 -12.27
CA LYS A 28 7.85 -0.54 -13.51
C LYS A 28 9.19 -0.88 -14.15
N LEU A 29 10.11 0.07 -14.23
CA LEU A 29 11.45 -0.14 -14.79
C LEU A 29 12.21 -1.22 -14.03
N PHE A 30 12.26 -1.16 -12.70
CA PHE A 30 12.89 -2.19 -11.88
C PHE A 30 12.22 -3.56 -12.07
N GLY A 31 10.91 -3.62 -12.30
CA GLY A 31 10.23 -4.88 -12.61
C GLY A 31 10.76 -5.59 -13.85
N LEU A 32 11.28 -4.84 -14.83
CA LEU A 32 11.80 -5.36 -16.10
C LEU A 32 13.25 -5.84 -16.00
N LEU A 33 14.00 -5.38 -15.00
CA LEU A 33 15.42 -5.72 -14.87
C LEU A 33 15.62 -7.20 -14.47
N PRO A 34 16.67 -7.86 -14.99
CA PRO A 34 17.06 -9.19 -14.56
C PRO A 34 17.59 -9.14 -13.11
N PRO A 35 17.28 -10.13 -12.27
CA PRO A 35 17.79 -10.20 -10.92
C PRO A 35 19.24 -10.71 -10.91
N PHE A 36 19.96 -10.39 -9.83
CA PHE A 36 21.19 -11.09 -9.48
C PHE A 36 20.95 -12.61 -9.45
N LYS A 37 21.94 -13.39 -9.86
CA LYS A 37 21.84 -14.85 -9.82
C LYS A 37 22.61 -15.35 -8.61
N MET A 38 21.87 -15.62 -7.54
CA MET A 38 22.44 -16.24 -6.35
C MET A 38 22.89 -17.66 -6.67
N GLU A 39 24.08 -18.05 -6.18
CA GLU A 39 24.54 -19.43 -6.32
C GLU A 39 23.66 -20.38 -5.49
N THR A 40 23.28 -21.50 -6.09
CA THR A 40 22.41 -22.50 -5.47
C THR A 40 23.07 -23.87 -5.47
N PRO A 41 23.41 -24.42 -4.30
CA PRO A 41 23.87 -25.80 -4.23
C PRO A 41 22.78 -26.75 -4.75
N HIS A 42 23.16 -27.68 -5.63
CA HIS A 42 22.21 -28.59 -6.30
C HIS A 42 21.37 -29.43 -5.32
N ASN A 43 21.88 -29.74 -4.14
CA ASN A 43 21.22 -30.58 -3.15
C ASN A 43 20.66 -29.80 -1.94
N HIS A 44 20.50 -28.49 -2.06
CA HIS A 44 19.99 -27.71 -0.92
C HIS A 44 18.48 -27.98 -0.71
N PRO A 45 18.06 -28.52 0.45
CA PRO A 45 16.69 -29.04 0.65
C PRO A 45 15.61 -27.97 0.50
N SER A 46 15.94 -26.71 0.75
CA SER A 46 14.98 -25.61 0.62
C SER A 46 14.50 -25.35 -0.82
N TYR A 47 15.14 -25.92 -1.85
CA TYR A 47 14.83 -25.63 -3.27
C TYR A 47 14.21 -26.82 -4.03
N HIS A 48 13.82 -27.87 -3.30
CA HIS A 48 13.26 -29.13 -3.83
C HIS A 48 11.75 -29.30 -3.54
N TYR A 49 11.05 -28.23 -3.19
CA TYR A 49 9.60 -28.32 -2.96
C TYR A 49 8.84 -28.56 -4.27
N SER A 50 7.72 -29.28 -4.21
CA SER A 50 6.80 -29.40 -5.33
C SER A 50 6.13 -28.06 -5.61
N LYS A 51 5.96 -27.72 -6.89
CA LYS A 51 5.20 -26.54 -7.29
C LYS A 51 3.70 -26.81 -7.16
N HIS A 52 3.01 -26.03 -6.35
CA HIS A 52 1.55 -26.03 -6.29
C HIS A 52 0.95 -24.89 -7.10
N GLU A 53 -0.36 -24.94 -7.30
CA GLU A 53 -1.12 -23.82 -7.88
C GLU A 53 -1.15 -22.63 -6.93
N ASN A 54 -1.27 -21.42 -7.48
CA ASN A 54 -1.41 -20.22 -6.66
C ASN A 54 -2.83 -20.12 -6.12
N THR A 55 -2.98 -20.14 -4.80
CA THR A 55 -4.24 -19.82 -4.12
C THR A 55 -4.73 -18.42 -4.51
N PHE A 56 -3.82 -17.44 -4.45
CA PHE A 56 -4.06 -16.09 -4.94
C PHE A 56 -3.16 -15.86 -6.15
N THR A 57 -3.76 -15.76 -7.32
CA THR A 57 -3.02 -15.41 -8.54
C THR A 57 -2.61 -13.93 -8.50
N ARG A 58 -1.60 -13.57 -9.29
CA ARG A 58 -1.13 -12.18 -9.40
C ARG A 58 -2.27 -11.20 -9.72
N ASN A 59 -3.18 -11.57 -10.61
CA ASN A 59 -4.29 -10.70 -11.00
C ASN A 59 -5.30 -10.54 -9.87
N MET A 60 -5.62 -11.61 -9.14
CA MET A 60 -6.47 -11.54 -7.95
C MET A 60 -5.86 -10.63 -6.89
N THR A 61 -4.56 -10.77 -6.64
CA THR A 61 -3.83 -9.93 -5.68
C THR A 61 -3.84 -8.46 -6.08
N ILE A 62 -3.59 -8.12 -7.35
CA ILE A 62 -3.71 -6.73 -7.83
C ILE A 62 -5.13 -6.20 -7.62
N THR A 63 -6.16 -7.00 -7.91
CA THR A 63 -7.56 -6.60 -7.69
C THR A 63 -7.84 -6.33 -6.22
N ILE A 64 -7.43 -7.25 -5.34
CA ILE A 64 -7.70 -7.17 -3.89
C ILE A 64 -6.90 -6.04 -3.24
N ASP A 65 -5.63 -5.88 -3.60
CA ASP A 65 -4.71 -5.00 -2.88
C ASP A 65 -4.71 -3.56 -3.41
N PHE A 66 -5.04 -3.36 -4.69
CA PHE A 66 -5.02 -2.03 -5.32
C PHE A 66 -6.42 -1.54 -5.66
N PHE A 67 -7.14 -2.27 -6.51
CA PHE A 67 -8.41 -1.78 -7.05
C PHE A 67 -9.52 -1.71 -6.01
N ILE A 68 -9.66 -2.72 -5.15
CA ILE A 68 -10.66 -2.70 -4.07
C ILE A 68 -10.43 -1.51 -3.12
N PRO A 69 -9.23 -1.33 -2.51
CA PRO A 69 -8.95 -0.16 -1.67
C PRO A 69 -9.15 1.17 -2.37
N LEU A 70 -8.69 1.31 -3.62
CA LEU A 70 -8.87 2.54 -4.39
C LEU A 70 -10.36 2.88 -4.58
N ILE A 71 -11.17 1.90 -4.98
CA ILE A 71 -12.62 2.07 -5.14
C ILE A 71 -13.26 2.41 -3.80
N CYS A 72 -12.90 1.73 -2.71
CA CYS A 72 -13.42 2.01 -1.37
C CYS A 72 -13.12 3.44 -0.94
N ILE A 73 -11.89 3.92 -1.10
CA ILE A 73 -11.47 5.30 -0.79
C ILE A 73 -12.31 6.29 -1.61
N ILE A 74 -12.43 6.06 -2.93
CA ILE A 74 -13.19 6.94 -3.82
C ILE A 74 -14.66 7.02 -3.38
N LEU A 75 -15.31 5.88 -3.17
CA LEU A 75 -16.74 5.82 -2.81
C LEU A 75 -17.01 6.49 -1.46
N LEU A 76 -16.14 6.31 -0.47
CA LEU A 76 -16.29 6.92 0.86
C LEU A 76 -16.12 8.44 0.81
N CYS A 77 -15.09 8.94 0.12
CA CYS A 77 -14.91 10.38 -0.05
C CYS A 77 -16.07 11.03 -0.83
N LEU A 78 -16.56 10.36 -1.88
CA LEU A 78 -17.72 10.84 -2.66
C LEU A 78 -19.00 10.86 -1.83
N LYS A 79 -19.24 9.83 -1.00
CA LYS A 79 -20.42 9.75 -0.11
C LYS A 79 -20.49 10.92 0.87
N ASN A 80 -19.35 11.40 1.37
CA ASN A 80 -19.27 12.55 2.27
C ASN A 80 -19.10 13.89 1.54
N HIS A 81 -19.20 13.93 0.20
CA HIS A 81 -18.94 15.11 -0.62
C HIS A 81 -17.55 15.75 -0.38
N TYR A 82 -16.58 14.97 0.09
CA TYR A 82 -15.24 15.44 0.47
C TYR A 82 -14.27 15.37 -0.72
N ILE A 83 -14.44 16.29 -1.68
CA ILE A 83 -13.74 16.26 -2.98
C ILE A 83 -12.25 16.62 -2.88
N SER A 84 -11.86 17.57 -2.03
CA SER A 84 -10.44 17.89 -1.82
C SER A 84 -9.70 16.70 -1.19
N GLY A 85 -10.31 16.12 -0.15
CA GLY A 85 -9.86 14.89 0.48
C GLY A 85 -9.77 13.71 -0.46
N LEU A 86 -10.73 13.56 -1.40
CA LEU A 86 -10.69 12.51 -2.43
C LEU A 86 -9.37 12.56 -3.21
N PHE A 87 -9.00 13.73 -3.73
CA PHE A 87 -7.77 13.86 -4.53
C PHE A 87 -6.52 13.57 -3.71
N ASN A 88 -6.43 14.09 -2.47
CA ASN A 88 -5.30 13.81 -1.57
C ASN A 88 -5.23 12.32 -1.18
N SER A 89 -6.36 11.68 -0.90
CA SER A 89 -6.43 10.26 -0.52
C SER A 89 -5.98 9.36 -1.66
N VAL A 90 -6.48 9.63 -2.89
CA VAL A 90 -6.10 8.87 -4.09
C VAL A 90 -4.61 9.05 -4.39
N LEU A 91 -4.10 10.28 -4.33
CA LEU A 91 -2.67 10.56 -4.53
C LEU A 91 -1.81 9.81 -3.50
N SER A 92 -2.18 9.88 -2.21
CA SER A 92 -1.48 9.21 -1.11
C SER A 92 -1.46 7.69 -1.27
N PHE A 93 -2.58 7.11 -1.70
CA PHE A 93 -2.68 5.67 -1.95
C PHE A 93 -1.84 5.21 -3.15
N ILE A 94 -1.87 5.96 -4.25
CA ILE A 94 -1.05 5.66 -5.44
C ILE A 94 0.45 5.80 -5.11
N PHE A 95 0.81 6.82 -4.31
CA PHE A 95 2.18 7.00 -3.82
C PHE A 95 2.63 5.80 -2.97
N ASN A 96 1.81 5.35 -2.02
CA ASN A 96 2.07 4.16 -1.20
C ASN A 96 2.33 2.91 -2.06
N ASP A 97 1.45 2.59 -3.01
CA ASP A 97 1.62 1.42 -3.90
C ASP A 97 2.90 1.55 -4.75
N SER A 98 3.14 2.74 -5.30
CA SER A 98 4.30 3.00 -6.17
C SER A 98 5.62 2.89 -5.40
N LEU A 99 5.67 3.43 -4.18
CA LEU A 99 6.84 3.37 -3.31
C LEU A 99 7.13 1.94 -2.87
N ASN A 100 6.10 1.22 -2.41
CA ASN A 100 6.22 -0.20 -2.04
C ASN A 100 6.70 -1.05 -3.22
N GLY A 101 6.13 -0.81 -4.41
CA GLY A 101 6.54 -1.48 -5.63
C GLY A 101 7.99 -1.19 -6.00
N THR A 102 8.43 0.06 -5.93
CA THR A 102 9.82 0.44 -6.20
C THR A 102 10.79 -0.31 -5.30
N ILE A 103 10.56 -0.27 -3.99
CA ILE A 103 11.45 -0.91 -3.01
C ILE A 103 11.40 -2.43 -3.16
N THR A 104 10.22 -3.03 -3.28
CA THR A 104 10.06 -4.49 -3.44
C THR A 104 10.80 -5.00 -4.68
N GLN A 105 10.66 -4.32 -5.81
CA GLN A 105 11.27 -4.74 -7.06
C GLN A 105 12.78 -4.56 -7.02
N LEU A 106 13.27 -3.46 -6.40
CA LEU A 106 14.68 -3.24 -6.17
C LEU A 106 15.31 -4.37 -5.34
N TYR A 107 14.71 -4.71 -4.20
CA TYR A 107 15.18 -5.81 -3.36
C TYR A 107 15.14 -7.15 -4.07
N LYS A 108 14.12 -7.41 -4.90
CA LYS A 108 14.06 -8.64 -5.72
C LYS A 108 15.21 -8.74 -6.71
N ILE A 109 15.62 -7.62 -7.30
CA ILE A 109 16.77 -7.58 -8.21
C ILE A 109 18.04 -7.91 -7.43
N PHE A 110 18.29 -7.23 -6.31
CA PHE A 110 19.52 -7.41 -5.55
C PHE A 110 19.63 -8.77 -4.85
N ALA A 111 18.53 -9.26 -4.27
CA ALA A 111 18.56 -10.50 -3.51
C ALA A 111 18.74 -11.73 -4.40
N GLY A 112 18.14 -11.76 -5.60
CA GLY A 112 18.35 -12.86 -6.54
C GLY A 112 17.95 -14.24 -6.03
N ARG A 113 17.12 -14.29 -4.98
CA ARG A 113 16.86 -15.52 -4.22
C ARG A 113 16.00 -16.50 -5.03
N PRO A 114 16.40 -17.76 -5.16
CA PRO A 114 15.61 -18.82 -5.76
C PRO A 114 14.34 -19.11 -4.98
N ARG A 115 13.30 -19.58 -5.67
CA ARG A 115 12.06 -20.03 -5.05
C ARG A 115 12.19 -21.42 -4.41
N PRO A 116 11.32 -21.79 -3.47
CA PRO A 116 11.34 -23.12 -2.87
C PRO A 116 11.20 -24.28 -3.86
N PHE A 117 10.50 -24.07 -4.99
CA PHE A 117 10.35 -25.07 -6.05
C PHE A 117 11.37 -24.97 -7.20
N TYR A 118 12.50 -24.28 -6.99
CA TYR A 118 13.44 -23.92 -8.06
C TYR A 118 13.87 -25.12 -8.93
N PHE A 119 14.22 -26.27 -8.34
CA PHE A 119 14.64 -27.44 -9.12
C PHE A 119 13.48 -28.27 -9.69
N ASN A 120 12.30 -28.24 -9.07
CA ASN A 120 11.19 -29.15 -9.38
C ASN A 120 10.02 -28.52 -10.14
N GLY A 121 10.04 -27.21 -10.42
CA GLY A 121 8.92 -26.54 -11.09
C GLY A 121 9.25 -25.24 -11.80
N CYS A 122 10.54 -24.97 -12.00
CA CYS A 122 11.04 -23.71 -12.51
C CYS A 122 11.88 -23.90 -13.77
N ASN A 123 11.67 -23.05 -14.78
CA ASN A 123 12.57 -22.97 -15.93
C ASN A 123 13.72 -22.00 -15.56
N PRO A 124 14.99 -22.47 -15.49
CA PRO A 124 16.13 -21.63 -15.10
C PRO A 124 16.36 -20.42 -16.02
N SER A 125 15.88 -20.47 -17.26
CA SER A 125 15.94 -19.35 -18.21
C SER A 125 14.98 -18.21 -17.85
N LEU A 126 14.01 -18.45 -16.97
CA LEU A 126 13.01 -17.46 -16.58
C LEU A 126 13.40 -16.78 -15.27
N TYR A 127 13.61 -15.46 -15.33
CA TYR A 127 14.00 -14.63 -14.18
C TYR A 127 13.05 -14.69 -12.98
N THR A 128 11.80 -15.13 -13.16
CA THR A 128 10.83 -15.25 -12.05
C THR A 128 11.27 -16.30 -11.01
N CYS A 129 12.10 -17.26 -11.41
CA CYS A 129 12.58 -18.34 -10.56
C CYS A 129 13.57 -17.89 -9.48
N THR A 130 14.25 -16.76 -9.70
CA THR A 130 15.22 -16.15 -8.78
C THR A 130 14.75 -14.81 -8.20
N LYS A 131 13.43 -14.55 -8.26
CA LYS A 131 12.79 -13.37 -7.65
C LYS A 131 11.92 -13.78 -6.45
N SER A 132 12.45 -14.61 -5.53
CA SER A 132 11.71 -15.02 -4.34
C SER A 132 11.64 -13.92 -3.28
N PHE A 133 12.78 -13.45 -2.79
CA PHE A 133 12.84 -12.44 -1.71
C PHE A 133 12.76 -11.01 -2.25
N PRO A 134 12.03 -10.09 -1.59
CA PRO A 134 10.91 -10.36 -0.67
C PRO A 134 9.67 -10.82 -1.45
N SER A 135 8.67 -11.41 -0.76
CA SER A 135 7.42 -11.82 -1.39
C SER A 135 6.60 -10.61 -1.87
N GLY A 136 6.31 -10.57 -3.17
CA GLY A 136 5.51 -9.49 -3.76
C GLY A 136 4.07 -9.50 -3.26
N HIS A 137 3.45 -10.67 -3.17
CA HIS A 137 2.09 -10.82 -2.63
C HIS A 137 2.04 -10.29 -1.19
N SER A 138 3.01 -10.66 -0.35
CA SER A 138 3.06 -10.18 1.03
C SER A 138 3.22 -8.67 1.13
N SER A 139 4.14 -8.10 0.34
CA SER A 139 4.44 -6.67 0.39
C SER A 139 3.29 -5.81 -0.13
N PHE A 140 2.74 -6.14 -1.29
CA PHE A 140 1.62 -5.40 -1.88
C PHE A 140 0.33 -5.56 -1.06
N SER A 141 0.01 -6.77 -0.57
CA SER A 141 -1.18 -6.95 0.26
C SER A 141 -1.07 -6.19 1.58
N MET A 142 0.09 -6.21 2.23
CA MET A 142 0.28 -5.40 3.43
C MET A 142 0.25 -3.90 3.12
N ALA A 143 0.91 -3.44 2.05
CA ALA A 143 0.93 -2.02 1.70
C ALA A 143 -0.47 -1.48 1.37
N GLY A 144 -1.25 -2.19 0.56
CA GLY A 144 -2.57 -1.75 0.12
C GLY A 144 -3.63 -1.88 1.20
N LEU A 145 -3.74 -3.06 1.81
CA LEU A 145 -4.81 -3.35 2.76
C LEU A 145 -4.56 -2.73 4.14
N LEU A 146 -3.31 -2.59 4.60
CA LEU A 146 -3.03 -1.82 5.83
C LEU A 146 -3.32 -0.34 5.64
N PHE A 147 -2.98 0.23 4.49
CA PHE A 147 -3.35 1.61 4.18
C PHE A 147 -4.88 1.79 4.21
N LEU A 148 -5.63 0.85 3.62
CA LEU A 148 -7.09 0.88 3.70
C LEU A 148 -7.59 0.79 5.15
N SER A 149 -7.02 -0.10 5.96
CA SER A 149 -7.41 -0.22 7.37
C SER A 149 -7.19 1.07 8.16
N LEU A 150 -6.05 1.74 7.95
CA LEU A 150 -5.75 3.05 8.54
C LEU A 150 -6.72 4.13 8.03
N PHE A 151 -6.97 4.16 6.72
CA PHE A 151 -7.91 5.09 6.11
C PHE A 151 -9.33 4.94 6.68
N LEU A 152 -9.84 3.70 6.79
CA LEU A 152 -11.16 3.42 7.35
C LEU A 152 -11.25 3.90 8.81
N TYR A 153 -10.23 3.59 9.62
CA TYR A 153 -10.20 4.01 11.02
C TYR A 153 -10.28 5.54 11.17
N PHE A 154 -9.46 6.28 10.42
CA PHE A 154 -9.48 7.75 10.45
C PHE A 154 -10.76 8.34 9.85
N TYR A 155 -11.23 7.80 8.73
CA TYR A 155 -12.45 8.25 8.07
C TYR A 155 -13.67 8.14 9.00
N PHE A 156 -13.85 6.99 9.65
CA PHE A 156 -14.97 6.79 10.55
C PHE A 156 -14.80 7.61 11.83
N LYS A 157 -13.56 7.76 12.36
CA LYS A 157 -13.29 8.56 13.55
C LYS A 157 -13.71 10.01 13.34
N LYS A 158 -13.45 10.55 12.15
CA LYS A 158 -13.93 11.90 11.76
C LYS A 158 -15.44 11.97 11.61
N SER A 159 -16.06 10.92 11.06
CA SER A 159 -17.50 10.91 10.76
C SER A 159 -18.42 10.86 12.00
N ASN A 160 -17.89 11.04 13.21
CA ASN A 160 -18.60 10.96 14.50
C ASN A 160 -19.42 9.66 14.69
N ILE A 161 -19.12 8.61 13.93
CA ILE A 161 -19.60 7.27 14.23
C ILE A 161 -18.87 6.88 15.50
N HIS A 162 -19.58 6.54 16.58
CA HIS A 162 -18.99 6.22 17.89
C HIS A 162 -18.02 5.02 17.80
N LEU A 163 -16.76 5.28 17.46
CA LEU A 163 -15.66 4.32 17.42
C LEU A 163 -14.87 4.32 18.74
N ASN A 164 -15.54 4.57 19.86
CA ASN A 164 -14.90 4.55 21.17
C ASN A 164 -14.72 3.13 21.73
N SER A 165 -14.79 2.11 20.87
CA SER A 165 -14.75 0.70 21.25
C SER A 165 -13.71 -0.06 20.43
N LEU A 166 -13.08 -1.07 21.04
CA LEU A 166 -12.16 -2.01 20.40
C LEU A 166 -12.74 -2.65 19.13
N SER A 167 -14.07 -2.76 19.04
CA SER A 167 -14.76 -3.27 17.86
C SER A 167 -14.46 -2.45 16.60
N SER A 168 -14.28 -1.13 16.73
CA SER A 168 -13.92 -0.26 15.61
C SER A 168 -12.58 -0.63 14.98
N VAL A 169 -11.58 -0.87 15.83
CA VAL A 169 -10.23 -1.29 15.44
C VAL A 169 -10.29 -2.67 14.78
N PHE A 170 -11.09 -3.58 15.33
CA PHE A 170 -11.28 -4.92 14.76
C PHE A 170 -11.88 -4.85 13.34
N PHE A 171 -13.01 -4.16 13.17
CA PHE A 171 -13.69 -4.09 11.86
C PHE A 171 -12.87 -3.31 10.83
N CYS A 172 -12.24 -2.20 11.23
CA CYS A 172 -11.35 -1.45 10.33
C CYS A 172 -10.08 -2.25 9.99
N GLY A 173 -9.65 -3.17 10.85
CA GLY A 173 -8.47 -4.02 10.64
C GLY A 173 -8.71 -5.27 9.77
N LEU A 174 -9.97 -5.58 9.39
CA LEU A 174 -10.30 -6.73 8.55
C LEU A 174 -9.50 -6.80 7.23
N PRO A 175 -9.27 -5.70 6.49
CA PRO A 175 -8.40 -5.72 5.32
C PRO A 175 -6.97 -6.19 5.67
N SER A 176 -6.39 -5.73 6.78
CA SER A 176 -5.06 -6.17 7.21
C SER A 176 -5.02 -7.65 7.57
N PHE A 177 -6.09 -8.20 8.16
CA PHE A 177 -6.19 -9.64 8.39
C PHE A 177 -6.20 -10.44 7.07
N LEU A 178 -6.89 -9.93 6.04
CA LEU A 178 -6.86 -10.53 4.70
C LEU A 178 -5.44 -10.50 4.11
N ALA A 179 -4.67 -9.44 4.33
CA ALA A 179 -3.26 -9.38 3.90
C ALA A 179 -2.42 -10.50 4.51
N ILE A 180 -2.63 -10.80 5.80
CA ILE A 180 -1.94 -11.90 6.49
C ILE A 180 -2.33 -13.25 5.90
N ILE A 181 -3.62 -13.45 5.56
CA ILE A 181 -4.08 -14.67 4.90
C ILE A 181 -3.37 -14.85 3.55
N ILE A 182 -3.37 -13.81 2.71
CA ILE A 182 -2.68 -13.84 1.40
C ILE A 182 -1.20 -14.17 1.59
N ALA A 183 -0.53 -13.54 2.55
CA ALA A 183 0.87 -13.78 2.89
C ALA A 183 1.14 -15.25 3.25
N VAL A 184 0.36 -15.85 4.15
CA VAL A 184 0.54 -17.24 4.62
C VAL A 184 0.32 -18.25 3.49
N THR A 185 -0.58 -17.98 2.54
CA THR A 185 -0.75 -18.88 1.38
C THR A 185 0.54 -19.04 0.58
N ARG A 186 1.46 -18.08 0.61
CA ARG A 186 2.72 -18.17 -0.15
C ARG A 186 3.65 -19.27 0.37
N THR A 187 3.58 -19.57 1.67
CA THR A 187 4.27 -20.73 2.25
C THR A 187 3.57 -22.02 1.81
N ARG A 188 2.23 -22.07 1.92
CA ARG A 188 1.43 -23.24 1.57
C ARG A 188 1.59 -23.65 0.11
N ASP A 189 1.65 -22.67 -0.79
CA ASP A 189 1.77 -22.89 -2.23
C ASP A 189 3.24 -23.13 -2.66
N HIS A 190 4.21 -23.08 -1.72
CA HIS A 190 5.65 -23.16 -1.93
C HIS A 190 6.26 -22.06 -2.82
N TYR A 191 5.59 -20.91 -2.94
CA TYR A 191 6.08 -19.79 -3.77
C TYR A 191 7.23 -19.03 -3.14
N HIS A 192 7.26 -18.99 -1.81
CA HIS A 192 8.18 -18.17 -1.04
C HIS A 192 8.59 -18.87 0.26
N HIS A 193 9.82 -18.62 0.71
CA HIS A 193 10.23 -19.00 2.05
C HIS A 193 9.55 -18.10 3.08
N PHE A 194 9.43 -18.58 4.32
CA PHE A 194 8.83 -17.80 5.40
C PHE A 194 9.52 -16.44 5.61
N SER A 195 10.85 -16.39 5.50
CA SER A 195 11.61 -15.13 5.57
C SER A 195 11.27 -14.15 4.44
N ASP A 196 10.93 -14.65 3.24
CA ASP A 196 10.55 -13.80 2.11
C ASP A 196 9.18 -13.16 2.36
N ILE A 197 8.28 -13.92 3.00
CA ILE A 197 6.95 -13.48 3.39
C ILE A 197 7.05 -12.45 4.51
N LEU A 198 7.80 -12.76 5.56
CA LEU A 198 8.04 -11.83 6.67
C LEU A 198 8.70 -10.53 6.19
N GLY A 199 9.75 -10.63 5.37
CA GLY A 199 10.42 -9.47 4.78
C GLY A 199 9.50 -8.62 3.91
N GLY A 200 8.65 -9.26 3.10
CA GLY A 200 7.63 -8.56 2.33
C GLY A 200 6.58 -7.87 3.21
N SER A 201 6.04 -8.55 4.21
CA SER A 201 5.05 -7.96 5.13
C SER A 201 5.62 -6.79 5.93
N ILE A 202 6.85 -6.90 6.44
CA ILE A 202 7.51 -5.80 7.17
C ILE A 202 7.72 -4.60 6.23
N LEU A 203 8.23 -4.84 5.03
CA LEU A 203 8.43 -3.78 4.03
C LEU A 203 7.11 -3.08 3.69
N GLY A 204 6.09 -3.84 3.29
CA GLY A 204 4.79 -3.28 2.92
C GLY A 204 4.11 -2.55 4.08
N GLY A 205 4.18 -3.10 5.28
CA GLY A 205 3.62 -2.47 6.49
C GLY A 205 4.33 -1.17 6.85
N PHE A 206 5.66 -1.15 6.79
CA PHE A 206 6.45 0.06 7.01
C PHE A 206 6.12 1.15 5.99
N VAL A 207 6.07 0.80 4.71
CA VAL A 207 5.71 1.75 3.64
C VAL A 207 4.29 2.27 3.80
N ALA A 208 3.32 1.43 4.14
CA ALA A 208 1.94 1.85 4.40
C ALA A 208 1.84 2.85 5.54
N ILE A 209 2.46 2.57 6.68
CA ILE A 209 2.44 3.45 7.86
C ILE A 209 3.07 4.79 7.49
N ILE A 210 4.31 4.80 6.98
CA ILE A 210 5.01 6.03 6.63
C ILE A 210 4.24 6.83 5.58
N SER A 211 3.79 6.19 4.50
CA SER A 211 3.05 6.88 3.45
C SER A 211 1.75 7.48 4.00
N PHE A 212 0.99 6.72 4.80
CA PHE A 212 -0.26 7.20 5.38
C PHE A 212 -0.06 8.46 6.24
N PHE A 213 0.90 8.44 7.16
CA PHE A 213 1.14 9.57 8.06
C PHE A 213 1.81 10.77 7.34
N SER A 214 2.77 10.53 6.45
CA SER A 214 3.52 11.59 5.76
C SER A 214 2.76 12.24 4.60
N THR A 215 1.76 11.56 4.04
CA THR A 215 0.93 12.07 2.94
C THR A 215 -0.51 12.30 3.40
N TYR A 216 -1.34 11.26 3.47
CA TYR A 216 -2.77 11.40 3.75
C TYR A 216 -3.08 12.21 5.01
N GLN A 217 -2.52 11.84 6.17
CA GLN A 217 -2.81 12.56 7.42
C GLN A 217 -2.27 13.99 7.39
N ARG A 218 -1.05 14.20 6.89
CA ARG A 218 -0.47 15.55 6.75
C ARG A 218 -1.30 16.44 5.83
N PHE A 219 -1.67 15.94 4.65
CA PHE A 219 -2.46 16.69 3.68
C PHE A 219 -3.83 17.06 4.22
N TYR A 220 -4.41 16.17 5.02
CA TYR A 220 -5.67 16.39 5.70
C TYR A 220 -5.55 17.46 6.79
N THR A 221 -4.52 17.40 7.65
CA THR A 221 -4.30 18.41 8.70
C THR A 221 -4.05 19.80 8.10
N GLU A 222 -3.24 19.89 7.04
CA GLU A 222 -3.02 21.14 6.29
C GLU A 222 -4.33 21.73 5.74
N GLU A 223 -5.31 20.90 5.35
CA GLU A 223 -6.63 21.40 4.92
C GLU A 223 -7.48 21.89 6.10
N GLU A 224 -7.46 21.21 7.24
CA GLU A 224 -8.21 21.64 8.43
C GLU A 224 -7.70 22.97 8.97
N ASP A 225 -6.38 23.13 9.10
CA ASP A 225 -5.76 24.36 9.62
C ASP A 225 -6.14 25.57 8.74
N GLU A 226 -6.10 25.42 7.41
CA GLU A 226 -6.52 26.49 6.50
C GLU A 226 -8.01 26.84 6.67
N THR A 227 -8.89 25.86 6.83
CA THR A 227 -10.33 26.15 7.01
C THR A 227 -10.62 26.93 8.29
N VAL A 228 -9.89 26.65 9.37
CA VAL A 228 -10.01 27.37 10.65
C VAL A 228 -9.54 28.82 10.50
N ASP A 229 -8.40 29.05 9.83
CA ASP A 229 -7.90 30.41 9.59
C ASP A 229 -8.87 31.28 8.78
N TYR A 230 -9.52 30.72 7.75
CA TYR A 230 -10.54 31.45 6.98
C TYR A 230 -11.79 31.81 7.81
N GLU A 231 -12.22 30.95 8.75
CA GLU A 231 -13.31 31.26 9.67
C GLU A 231 -12.94 32.40 10.63
N ILE A 232 -11.71 32.41 11.14
CA ILE A 232 -11.20 33.47 12.04
C ILE A 232 -11.03 34.80 11.29
N ILE A 233 -10.66 34.79 10.02
CA ILE A 233 -10.50 36.02 9.22
C ILE A 233 -11.87 36.60 8.79
N ASN A 234 -12.89 35.75 8.57
CA ASN A 234 -14.22 36.19 8.14
C ASN A 234 -15.22 36.46 9.29
N ASN A 235 -14.95 36.00 10.50
CA ASN A 235 -15.68 36.39 11.71
C ASN A 235 -14.68 37.00 12.69
N LYS A 236 -14.80 38.32 12.95
CA LYS A 236 -14.13 38.97 14.09
C LYS A 236 -14.18 38.02 15.29
N THR A 237 -13.00 37.70 15.81
CA THR A 237 -12.79 36.86 16.98
C THR A 237 -13.67 37.35 18.11
N VAL A 238 -14.79 36.66 18.34
CA VAL A 238 -15.50 36.72 19.61
C VAL A 238 -15.02 35.50 20.37
N LEU A 239 -14.04 35.73 21.25
CA LEU A 239 -13.86 34.86 22.41
C LEU A 239 -15.18 34.93 23.18
N LEU A 240 -15.99 33.87 23.10
CA LEU A 240 -17.01 33.64 24.12
C LEU A 240 -16.27 33.08 25.34
N GLU A 241 -15.68 33.99 26.10
CA GLU A 241 -15.51 33.83 27.54
C GLU A 241 -16.87 34.14 28.21
N GLU A 242 -17.21 33.33 29.23
CA GLU A 242 -18.31 33.46 30.20
C GLU A 242 -19.71 33.16 29.63
N GLU A 243 -20.55 32.25 30.18
CA GLU A 243 -20.71 31.65 31.52
C GLU A 243 -21.25 30.22 31.41
#